data_AF-A0A0G1QCJ9-F1
#
_entry.id   AF-A0A0G1QCJ9-F1
#
_cell.length_a   1.000
_cell.length_b   1.000
_cell.length_c   1.000
_cell.angle_alpha   90.00
_cell.angle_beta   90.00
_cell.angle_gamma   90.00
#
_symmetry.space_group_name_H-M   'P 1'
#
loop_
_entity.id
_entity.type
_entity.pdbx_description
1 polymer ?
#
loop_
_entity_poly.entity_id
_entity_poly.type
_entity_poly.pdbx_seq_one_letter_code
_entity_poly.pdbx_strand_id
1 'polypeptide(L)' 'TIQNRPDKVIFGTDWPMCDIKKQIDLVKSLKIDEDERERIFSKNAIEVYKLLI' A
#
# COMPACT_ATOMS: atom_id res chain seq x y z
N THR A 1 -9.89 9.00 -3.88
CA THR A 1 -8.45 9.19 -3.56
C THR A 1 -8.16 8.43 -2.28
N ILE A 2 -6.88 8.19 -1.94
CA ILE A 2 -6.50 7.47 -0.70
C ILE A 2 -7.17 8.09 0.52
N GLN A 3 -7.11 9.43 0.65
CA GLN A 3 -7.74 10.18 1.76
C GLN A 3 -9.25 9.97 1.91
N ASN A 4 -9.97 9.71 0.81
CA ASN A 4 -11.42 9.48 0.87
C ASN A 4 -11.80 8.02 1.13
N ARG A 5 -10.92 7.07 0.74
CA ARG A 5 -11.18 5.62 0.80
C ARG A 5 -9.88 4.85 1.09
N PRO A 6 -9.28 5.04 2.27
CA PRO A 6 -7.97 4.47 2.57
C PRO A 6 -7.99 2.94 2.67
N ASP A 7 -9.17 2.33 2.78
CA ASP A 7 -9.41 0.89 2.83
C ASP A 7 -9.52 0.21 1.44
N LYS A 8 -9.45 0.97 0.35
CA LYS A 8 -9.65 0.47 -1.03
C LYS A 8 -8.38 0.44 -1.89
N VAL A 9 -7.20 0.56 -1.28
CA VAL A 9 -5.92 0.60 -1.99
C VAL A 9 -4.97 -0.45 -1.41
N ILE A 10 -4.33 -1.25 -2.27
CA ILE A 10 -3.34 -2.25 -1.89
C ILE A 10 -2.04 -1.96 -2.66
N PHE A 11 -0.92 -2.01 -1.95
CA PHE A 11 0.40 -1.88 -2.55
C PHE A 11 0.72 -3.07 -3.46
N GLY A 12 1.25 -2.78 -4.65
CA GLY A 12 1.73 -3.78 -5.60
C GLY A 12 2.95 -3.25 -6.36
N THR A 13 3.93 -4.10 -6.58
CA THR A 13 5.20 -3.71 -7.23
C THR A 13 5.24 -4.02 -8.72
N ASP A 14 4.32 -4.85 -9.22
CA ASP A 14 4.37 -5.40 -10.58
C ASP A 14 5.73 -6.03 -10.93
N TRP A 15 6.32 -6.77 -9.99
CA TRP A 15 7.57 -7.50 -10.24
C TRP A 15 7.32 -8.65 -11.23
N PRO A 16 8.18 -8.86 -12.25
CA PRO A 16 9.51 -8.25 -12.46
C PRO A 16 9.54 -7.02 -13.38
N MET A 17 8.39 -6.45 -13.75
CA MET A 17 8.32 -5.31 -14.70
C MET A 17 8.82 -4.00 -14.11
N CYS A 18 8.59 -3.77 -12.81
CA CYS A 18 8.96 -2.54 -12.12
C CYS A 18 9.99 -2.77 -11.00
N ASP A 19 10.78 -1.72 -10.73
CA ASP A 19 11.73 -1.71 -9.62
C ASP A 19 10.99 -1.58 -8.28
N ILE A 20 11.18 -2.57 -7.41
CA ILE A 20 10.51 -2.66 -6.11
C ILE A 20 10.80 -1.42 -5.25
N LYS A 21 12.04 -0.95 -5.22
CA LYS A 21 12.46 0.16 -4.36
C LYS A 21 11.80 1.47 -4.81
N LYS A 22 11.73 1.73 -6.11
CA LYS A 22 11.03 2.89 -6.67
C LYS A 22 9.55 2.91 -6.28
N GLN A 23 8.88 1.75 -6.26
CA GLN A 23 7.46 1.68 -5.85
C GLN A 23 7.28 1.94 -4.35
N ILE A 24 8.18 1.42 -3.51
CA ILE A 24 8.19 1.71 -2.07
C ILE A 24 8.41 3.22 -1.82
N ASP A 25 9.41 3.80 -2.47
CA ASP A 25 9.76 5.21 -2.30
C ASP A 25 8.65 6.14 -2.80
N LEU A 26 7.94 5.76 -3.87
CA LEU A 26 6.75 6.47 -4.34
C LEU A 26 5.67 6.55 -3.25
N VAL A 27 5.29 5.42 -2.64
CA VAL A 27 4.27 5.42 -1.57
C VAL A 27 4.73 6.24 -0.36
N LYS A 28 6.00 6.14 0.03
CA LYS A 28 6.58 6.95 1.13
C LYS A 28 6.58 8.46 0.84
N SER A 29 6.62 8.86 -0.43
CA SER A 29 6.60 10.27 -0.83
C SER A 29 5.19 10.91 -0.77
N LEU A 30 4.14 10.11 -0.62
CA LEU A 30 2.77 10.60 -0.55
C LEU A 30 2.54 11.37 0.76
N LYS A 31 1.82 12.50 0.66
CA LYS A 31 1.40 13.31 1.82
C LYS A 31 0.17 12.71 2.50
N ILE A 32 0.37 11.53 3.08
CA ILE A 32 -0.63 10.75 3.82
C ILE A 32 -0.08 10.44 5.22
N ASP A 33 -0.98 10.20 6.17
CA ASP A 33 -0.57 9.82 7.52
C ASP A 33 -0.01 8.38 7.58
N GLU A 34 0.56 8.01 8.73
CA GLU A 34 1.16 6.68 8.90
C GLU A 34 0.12 5.56 8.90
N ASP A 35 -1.11 5.80 9.39
CA ASP A 35 -2.18 4.79 9.42
C ASP A 35 -2.67 4.48 8.00
N GLU A 36 -2.85 5.50 7.16
CA GLU A 36 -3.15 5.38 5.73
C GLU A 36 -2.02 4.65 5.00
N ARG A 37 -0.76 4.96 5.31
CA ARG A 37 0.39 4.32 4.69
C ARG A 37 0.49 2.84 5.06
N GLU A 38 0.27 2.48 6.32
CA GLU A 38 0.27 1.10 6.78
C GLU A 38 -0.88 0.30 6.17
N ARG A 39 -2.04 0.93 5.97
CA ARG A 39 -3.16 0.35 5.22
C ARG A 39 -2.77 -0.04 3.80
N ILE A 40 -2.10 0.87 3.09
CA ILE A 40 -1.63 0.62 1.72
C ILE A 40 -0.60 -0.51 1.69
N PHE A 41 0.40 -0.48 2.56
CA PHE A 41 1.48 -1.48 2.54
C PHE A 41 1.04 -2.86 2.99
N SER A 42 0.12 -2.99 3.95
CA SER A 42 -0.23 -4.29 4.52
C SER A 42 -1.67 -4.45 4.99
N LYS A 43 -2.21 -3.56 5.84
CA LYS A 43 -3.49 -3.83 6.55
C LYS A 43 -4.66 -4.15 5.61
N ASN A 44 -4.75 -3.45 4.47
CA ASN A 44 -5.82 -3.73 3.51
C ASN A 44 -5.65 -5.09 2.80
N ALA A 45 -4.41 -5.47 2.47
CA ALA A 45 -4.15 -6.77 1.87
C ALA A 45 -4.47 -7.92 2.85
N ILE A 46 -4.11 -7.74 4.12
CA ILE A 46 -4.41 -8.68 5.20
C ILE A 46 -5.93 -8.88 5.32
N GLU A 47 -6.69 -7.79 5.33
CA GLU A 47 -8.14 -7.83 5.46
C GLU A 47 -8.82 -8.49 4.25
N VAL A 48 -8.37 -8.17 3.03
CA VAL A 48 -8.96 -8.67 1.78
C VAL A 48 -8.62 -10.13 1.55
N TYR A 49 -7.35 -10.52 1.72
CA TYR A 49 -6.86 -11.87 1.44
C TYR A 49 -6.93 -12.81 2.66
N LYS A 50 -7.39 -12.32 3.82
CA LYS A 50 -7.51 -13.09 5.07
C LYS A 50 -6.18 -13.75 5.47
N LEU A 51 -5.10 -12.98 5.38
CA LEU A 51 -3.75 -13.46 5.71
C LEU A 51 -3.64 -13.70 7.23
N LEU A 52 -3.06 -14.83 7.61
CA LEU A 52 -2.69 -15.13 8.99
C LEU A 52 -1.30 -14.54 9.26
N ILE A 53 -1.18 -13.73 10.32
CA ILE A 53 0.05 -13.03 10.71
C ILE A 53 0.29 -13.23 12.19
#